data_AF-A0A2K6VNB1-F1
#
_entry.id   AF-A0A2K6VNB1-F1
#
_cell.length_a   1.000
_cell.length_b   1.000
_cell.length_c   1.000
_cell.angle_alpha   90.00
_cell.angle_beta   90.00
_cell.angle_gamma   90.00
#
_symmetry.space_group_name_H-M   'P 1'
#
loop_
_entity.id
_entity.type
_entity.pdbx_description
1 polymer ?
#
loop_
_entity_poly.entity_id
_entity_poly.type
_entity_poly.pdbx_seq_one_letter_code
_entity_poly.pdbx_strand_id
1 'polypeptide(L)'
;LMDFHELIVRHALRYNYVKVARILIASLTNEMHLEFAFFIMKHIISHRKYANYTIVRELAKQLTTYKFPSTNQECNVYRIERAVAYIILMNDLIATKGNPRRRASFISTIRERLPNTGKFEKLDAEIRKSRVGLLAITMKEHRINWLQKEFDTRAEKISAQIDKHLDILRTNLLPPLEGFALERWAQSSIPEQVALADIVASNGLCEESLLQYFELIRDTPSLSVDFFHADSSDLFKERQEILHCVIID
;
A
#
# COMPACT_ATOMS: atom_id res chain seq x y z
N LEU A 1 -9.00 13.11 -21.76
CA LEU A 1 -9.57 13.73 -20.55
C LEU A 1 -10.02 12.58 -19.67
N MET A 2 -9.59 12.55 -18.41
CA MET A 2 -9.93 11.47 -17.48
C MET A 2 -11.45 11.45 -17.23
N ASP A 3 -12.04 10.27 -17.13
CA ASP A 3 -13.45 10.16 -16.78
C ASP A 3 -13.70 10.72 -15.36
N PHE A 4 -14.86 11.33 -15.14
CA PHE A 4 -15.19 11.95 -13.85
C PHE A 4 -15.18 10.92 -12.72
N HIS A 5 -15.69 9.72 -12.97
CA HIS A 5 -15.71 8.66 -11.96
C HIS A 5 -14.31 8.14 -11.69
N GLU A 6 -13.52 7.95 -12.75
CA GLU A 6 -12.11 7.59 -12.63
C GLU A 6 -11.33 8.60 -11.78
N LEU A 7 -11.56 9.90 -11.98
CA LEU A 7 -10.91 10.95 -11.22
C LEU A 7 -11.24 10.87 -9.72
N ILE A 8 -12.50 10.63 -9.36
CA ILE A 8 -12.92 10.46 -7.96
C ILE A 8 -12.24 9.23 -7.35
N VAL A 9 -12.20 8.11 -8.07
CA VAL A 9 -11.58 6.87 -7.59
C VAL A 9 -10.09 7.07 -7.35
N ARG A 10 -9.37 7.59 -8.34
CA ARG A 10 -7.93 7.87 -8.22
C ARG A 10 -7.65 8.87 -7.11
N HIS A 11 -8.50 9.89 -6.93
CA HIS A 11 -8.38 10.83 -5.81
C HIS A 11 -8.51 10.11 -4.47
N ALA A 12 -9.58 9.32 -4.26
CA ALA A 12 -9.78 8.60 -3.02
C ALA A 12 -8.62 7.65 -2.68
N LEU A 13 -8.11 6.91 -3.68
CA LEU A 13 -6.96 6.02 -3.51
C LEU A 13 -5.68 6.79 -3.17
N ARG A 14 -5.43 7.93 -3.82
CA ARG A 14 -4.21 8.72 -3.60
C ARG A 14 -4.19 9.46 -2.26
N TYR A 15 -5.35 9.86 -1.76
CA TYR A 15 -5.47 10.48 -0.43
C TYR A 15 -5.70 9.46 0.69
N ASN A 16 -5.72 8.16 0.36
CA ASN A 16 -5.95 7.05 1.29
C ASN A 16 -7.27 7.18 2.06
N TYR A 17 -8.34 7.58 1.39
CA TYR A 17 -9.69 7.61 1.95
C TYR A 17 -10.24 6.20 2.05
N VAL A 18 -9.98 5.54 3.19
CA VAL A 18 -10.22 4.12 3.41
C VAL A 18 -11.68 3.73 3.26
N LYS A 19 -12.61 4.52 3.82
CA LYS A 19 -14.05 4.25 3.77
C LYS A 19 -14.56 4.39 2.34
N VAL A 20 -14.09 5.39 1.62
CA VAL A 20 -14.45 5.61 0.21
C VAL A 20 -13.87 4.49 -0.66
N ALA A 21 -12.59 4.17 -0.51
CA ALA A 21 -11.94 3.09 -1.24
C ALA A 21 -12.69 1.76 -1.06
N ARG A 22 -13.23 1.47 0.13
CA ARG A 22 -14.06 0.27 0.38
C ARG A 22 -15.29 0.19 -0.51
N ILE A 23 -15.97 1.32 -0.73
CA ILE A 23 -17.16 1.38 -1.58
C ILE A 23 -16.76 1.16 -3.05
N LEU A 24 -15.59 1.67 -3.44
CA LEU A 24 -15.11 1.67 -4.82
C LEU A 24 -14.42 0.39 -5.29
N ILE A 25 -14.03 -0.52 -4.38
CA ILE A 25 -13.27 -1.73 -4.76
C ILE A 25 -13.95 -2.52 -5.88
N ALA A 26 -15.28 -2.64 -5.85
CA ALA A 26 -16.00 -3.43 -6.83
C ALA A 26 -16.12 -2.77 -8.22
N SER A 27 -15.83 -1.47 -8.33
CA SER A 27 -15.89 -0.69 -9.57
C SER A 27 -14.51 -0.35 -10.13
N LEU A 28 -13.43 -0.87 -9.54
CA LEU A 28 -12.08 -0.62 -10.02
C LEU A 28 -11.87 -1.22 -11.41
N THR A 29 -11.49 -0.38 -12.35
CA THR A 29 -11.09 -0.85 -13.68
C THR A 29 -9.70 -1.49 -13.62
N ASN A 30 -9.38 -2.30 -14.64
CA ASN A 30 -8.03 -2.86 -14.75
C ASN A 30 -6.96 -1.77 -14.74
N GLU A 31 -7.20 -0.58 -15.28
CA GLU A 31 -6.18 0.50 -15.29
C GLU A 31 -5.85 1.08 -13.91
N MET A 32 -6.72 0.85 -12.90
CA MET A 32 -6.55 1.36 -11.54
C MET A 32 -5.86 0.39 -10.59
N HIS A 33 -5.55 -0.84 -11.02
CA HIS A 33 -4.96 -1.87 -10.17
C HIS A 33 -3.66 -1.39 -9.50
N LEU A 34 -2.84 -0.63 -10.22
CA LEU A 34 -1.57 -0.09 -9.72
C LEU A 34 -1.80 0.98 -8.65
N GLU A 35 -2.79 1.85 -8.84
CA GLU A 35 -3.17 2.85 -7.83
C GLU A 35 -3.68 2.17 -6.56
N PHE A 36 -4.49 1.12 -6.73
CA PHE A 36 -5.02 0.33 -5.63
C PHE A 36 -3.92 -0.43 -4.88
N ALA A 37 -2.93 -0.98 -5.59
CA ALA A 37 -1.75 -1.59 -4.98
C ALA A 37 -0.98 -0.58 -4.12
N PHE A 38 -0.74 0.64 -4.63
CA PHE A 38 -0.13 1.72 -3.85
C PHE A 38 -0.93 2.08 -2.60
N PHE A 39 -2.26 2.17 -2.72
CA PHE A 39 -3.16 2.41 -1.60
C PHE A 39 -3.04 1.32 -0.53
N ILE A 40 -3.13 0.04 -0.90
CA ILE A 40 -3.02 -1.09 0.04
C ILE A 40 -1.68 -1.05 0.77
N MET A 41 -0.58 -0.89 0.02
CA MET A 41 0.75 -0.84 0.61
C MET A 41 0.86 0.32 1.61
N LYS A 42 0.44 1.52 1.20
CA LYS A 42 0.49 2.71 2.05
C LYS A 42 -0.38 2.56 3.29
N HIS A 43 -1.58 1.99 3.16
CA HIS A 43 -2.48 1.72 4.29
C HIS A 43 -1.86 0.76 5.32
N ILE A 44 -1.28 -0.35 4.86
CA ILE A 44 -0.63 -1.33 5.75
C ILE A 44 0.55 -0.70 6.49
N ILE A 45 1.35 0.11 5.80
CA ILE A 45 2.55 0.74 6.35
C ILE A 45 2.18 1.83 7.35
N SER A 46 1.26 2.74 6.99
CA SER A 46 0.85 3.86 7.84
C SER A 46 0.20 3.39 9.14
N HIS A 47 -0.60 2.33 9.08
CA HIS A 47 -1.24 1.73 10.24
C HIS A 47 -0.39 0.66 10.93
N ARG A 48 0.85 0.43 10.47
CA ARG A 48 1.79 -0.55 11.04
C ARG A 48 1.16 -1.93 11.25
N LYS A 49 0.36 -2.39 10.30
CA LYS A 49 -0.29 -3.72 10.34
C LYS A 49 0.74 -4.81 10.03
N TYR A 50 1.66 -5.09 10.96
CA TYR A 50 2.82 -5.97 10.72
C TYR A 50 2.45 -7.36 10.20
N ALA A 51 1.31 -7.91 10.61
CA ALA A 51 0.79 -9.18 10.11
C ALA A 51 0.54 -9.18 8.58
N ASN A 52 0.33 -8.01 7.99
CA ASN A 52 0.00 -7.82 6.58
C ASN A 52 1.21 -7.37 5.73
N TYR A 53 2.40 -7.23 6.31
CA TYR A 53 3.59 -6.78 5.55
C TYR A 53 3.99 -7.78 4.45
N THR A 54 3.60 -9.04 4.57
CA THR A 54 3.75 -10.04 3.50
C THR A 54 3.05 -9.61 2.21
N ILE A 55 1.87 -9.00 2.30
CA ILE A 55 1.13 -8.45 1.15
C ILE A 55 1.92 -7.34 0.49
N VAL A 56 2.48 -6.42 1.28
CA VAL A 56 3.31 -5.31 0.77
C VAL A 56 4.53 -5.86 0.03
N ARG A 57 5.16 -6.91 0.55
CA ARG A 57 6.30 -7.54 -0.10
C ARG A 57 5.91 -8.18 -1.43
N GLU A 58 4.77 -8.86 -1.48
CA GLU A 58 4.30 -9.51 -2.70
C GLU A 58 3.95 -8.49 -3.78
N LEU A 59 3.22 -7.42 -3.42
CA LEU A 59 2.93 -6.32 -4.35
C LEU A 59 4.21 -5.63 -4.83
N ALA A 60 5.18 -5.39 -3.96
CA ALA A 60 6.48 -4.83 -4.36
C ALA A 60 7.24 -5.77 -5.31
N LYS A 61 7.17 -7.08 -5.09
CA LYS A 61 7.78 -8.07 -5.98
C LYS A 61 7.09 -8.08 -7.35
N GLN A 62 5.76 -7.99 -7.40
CA GLN A 62 5.04 -7.85 -8.66
C GLN A 62 5.38 -6.54 -9.36
N LEU A 63 5.57 -5.44 -8.63
CA LEU A 63 6.09 -4.22 -9.24
C LEU A 63 7.45 -4.45 -9.92
N THR A 64 8.31 -5.34 -9.43
CA THR A 64 9.59 -5.63 -10.12
C THR A 64 9.43 -6.30 -11.49
N THR A 65 8.26 -6.86 -11.83
CA THR A 65 8.00 -7.40 -13.18
C THR A 65 7.67 -6.30 -14.19
N TYR A 66 7.28 -5.11 -13.72
CA TYR A 66 7.01 -3.97 -14.57
C TYR A 66 8.28 -3.40 -15.20
N LYS A 67 8.16 -2.96 -16.46
CA LYS A 67 9.26 -2.30 -17.15
C LYS A 67 9.37 -0.85 -16.68
N PHE A 68 10.27 -0.59 -15.73
CA PHE A 68 10.48 0.75 -15.20
C PHE A 68 11.13 1.68 -16.23
N PRO A 69 10.66 2.94 -16.32
CA PRO A 69 11.32 3.98 -17.11
C PRO A 69 12.78 4.25 -16.72
N SER A 70 13.16 3.99 -15.46
CA SER A 70 14.51 4.23 -14.96
C SER A 70 14.99 3.18 -13.97
N THR A 71 16.30 2.95 -13.99
CA THR A 71 17.03 2.12 -13.02
C THR A 71 16.85 2.60 -11.57
N ASN A 72 16.60 3.90 -11.37
CA ASN A 72 16.35 4.46 -10.04
C ASN A 72 14.99 4.04 -9.46
N GLN A 73 13.95 3.95 -10.28
CA GLN A 73 12.63 3.48 -9.85
C GLN A 73 12.70 1.99 -9.51
N GLU A 74 13.30 1.17 -10.37
CA GLU A 74 13.53 -0.25 -10.10
C GLU A 74 14.30 -0.43 -8.77
N CYS A 75 15.35 0.34 -8.54
CA CYS A 75 16.10 0.34 -7.29
C CYS A 75 15.24 0.71 -6.06
N ASN A 76 14.32 1.68 -6.20
CA ASN A 76 13.38 2.03 -5.13
C ASN A 76 12.41 0.91 -4.80
N VAL A 77 11.94 0.14 -5.78
CA VAL A 77 11.09 -1.04 -5.54
C VAL A 77 11.86 -2.10 -4.77
N TYR A 78 13.10 -2.41 -5.15
CA TYR A 78 13.93 -3.35 -4.40
C TYR A 78 14.25 -2.86 -2.98
N ARG A 79 14.37 -1.54 -2.77
CA ARG A 79 14.53 -0.96 -1.43
C ARG A 79 13.28 -1.17 -0.57
N ILE A 80 12.10 -1.00 -1.13
CA ILE A 80 10.82 -1.29 -0.46
C ILE A 80 10.77 -2.78 -0.11
N GLU A 81 11.01 -3.67 -1.08
CA GLU A 81 10.98 -5.12 -0.86
C GLU A 81 11.92 -5.54 0.29
N ARG A 82 13.17 -5.06 0.28
CA ARG A 82 14.14 -5.30 1.35
C ARG A 82 13.63 -4.79 2.69
N ALA A 83 13.20 -3.54 2.76
CA ALA A 83 12.79 -2.89 4.00
C ALA A 83 11.60 -3.62 4.64
N VAL A 84 10.61 -3.98 3.83
CA VAL A 84 9.46 -4.78 4.22
C VAL A 84 9.90 -6.16 4.70
N ALA A 85 10.72 -6.87 3.92
CA ALA A 85 11.24 -8.18 4.30
C ALA A 85 12.00 -8.15 5.63
N TYR A 86 12.75 -7.07 5.89
CA TYR A 86 13.45 -6.89 7.15
C TYR A 86 12.50 -6.69 8.33
N ILE A 87 11.40 -5.93 8.18
CA ILE A 87 10.36 -5.82 9.22
C ILE A 87 9.73 -7.18 9.52
N ILE A 88 9.35 -7.94 8.49
CA ILE A 88 8.76 -9.27 8.67
C ILE A 88 9.75 -10.20 9.40
N LEU A 89 11.03 -10.22 8.98
CA LEU A 89 12.05 -11.04 9.63
C LEU A 89 12.31 -10.63 11.09
N MET A 90 12.28 -9.33 11.41
CA MET A 90 12.39 -8.89 12.80
C MET A 90 11.21 -9.38 13.65
N ASN A 91 9.98 -9.28 13.12
CA ASN A 91 8.79 -9.77 13.80
C ASN A 91 8.87 -11.29 14.03
N ASP A 92 9.26 -12.06 13.00
CA ASP A 92 9.43 -13.51 13.09
C ASP A 92 10.54 -13.92 14.06
N LEU A 93 11.66 -13.18 14.07
CA LEU A 93 12.77 -13.43 14.99
C LEU A 93 12.33 -13.29 16.44
N ILE A 94 11.56 -12.24 16.77
CA ILE A 94 11.00 -12.04 18.11
C ILE A 94 10.10 -13.23 18.50
N ALA A 95 9.32 -13.76 17.55
CA ALA A 95 8.46 -14.93 17.76
C ALA A 95 9.22 -16.26 17.95
N THR A 96 10.53 -16.32 17.66
CA THR A 96 11.37 -17.51 17.90
C THR A 96 11.96 -17.61 19.31
N LYS A 97 11.77 -16.57 20.14
CA LYS A 97 12.33 -16.49 21.50
C LYS A 97 12.03 -17.74 22.32
N GLY A 98 13.06 -18.26 23.00
CA GLY A 98 12.95 -19.47 23.82
C GLY A 98 12.72 -20.78 23.06
N ASN A 99 12.66 -20.77 21.71
CA ASN A 99 12.39 -21.97 20.91
C ASN A 99 13.53 -22.24 19.90
N PRO A 100 14.49 -23.13 20.25
CA PRO A 100 15.62 -23.48 19.38
C PRO A 100 15.23 -24.05 18.01
N ARG A 101 14.13 -24.82 17.93
CA ARG A 101 13.67 -25.39 16.65
C ARG A 101 13.16 -24.30 15.70
N ARG A 102 12.32 -23.39 16.21
CA ARG A 102 11.85 -22.23 15.42
C ARG A 102 13.02 -21.35 14.98
N ARG A 103 14.05 -21.21 15.82
CA ARG A 103 15.26 -20.46 15.50
C ARG A 103 16.04 -21.07 14.33
N ALA A 104 16.25 -22.38 14.34
CA ALA A 104 16.91 -23.07 13.23
C ALA A 104 16.13 -22.88 11.92
N SER A 105 14.80 -22.99 11.97
CA SER A 105 13.93 -22.69 10.84
C SER A 105 13.96 -21.21 10.42
N PHE A 106 14.14 -20.28 11.34
CA PHE A 106 14.26 -18.85 11.01
C PHE A 106 15.56 -18.54 10.27
N ILE A 107 16.67 -19.20 10.63
CA ILE A 107 17.97 -18.98 9.97
C ILE A 107 17.87 -19.27 8.47
N SER A 108 17.15 -20.32 8.06
CA SER A 108 16.98 -20.65 6.64
C SER A 108 16.14 -19.60 5.90
N THR A 109 15.12 -19.00 6.55
CA THR A 109 14.26 -18.00 5.91
C THR A 109 14.93 -16.64 5.69
N ILE A 110 15.98 -16.29 6.45
CA ILE A 110 16.70 -15.01 6.27
C ILE A 110 17.21 -14.87 4.83
N ARG A 111 17.83 -15.92 4.27
CA ARG A 111 18.41 -15.87 2.92
C ARG A 111 17.32 -15.83 1.85
N GLU A 112 16.23 -16.56 2.07
CA GLU A 112 15.07 -16.63 1.16
C GLU A 112 14.32 -15.31 1.10
N ARG A 113 14.13 -14.64 2.24
CA ARG A 113 13.32 -13.42 2.33
C ARG A 113 14.08 -12.14 2.01
N LEU A 114 15.39 -12.14 2.23
CA LEU A 114 16.27 -11.05 1.83
C LEU A 114 17.24 -11.60 0.79
N PRO A 115 16.86 -11.93 -0.45
CA PRO A 115 17.80 -12.36 -1.49
C PRO A 115 18.69 -11.20 -1.95
N ASN A 116 19.83 -11.49 -2.59
CA ASN A 116 20.58 -10.42 -3.27
C ASN A 116 19.81 -10.09 -4.55
N THR A 117 19.81 -8.83 -4.94
CA THR A 117 19.24 -8.41 -6.22
C THR A 117 20.14 -8.83 -7.39
N GLY A 118 21.46 -8.89 -7.17
CA GLY A 118 22.45 -9.15 -8.23
C GLY A 118 22.64 -7.98 -9.20
N LYS A 119 21.86 -6.90 -9.06
CA LYS A 119 21.86 -5.74 -9.95
C LYS A 119 22.42 -4.48 -9.26
N PHE A 120 22.13 -4.30 -7.98
CA PHE A 120 22.42 -3.07 -7.24
C PHE A 120 23.45 -3.33 -6.14
N GLU A 121 24.73 -3.16 -6.44
CA GLU A 121 25.83 -3.52 -5.53
C GLU A 121 25.71 -2.88 -4.13
N LYS A 122 25.37 -1.59 -4.07
CA LYS A 122 25.18 -0.86 -2.80
C LYS A 122 24.01 -1.44 -1.99
N LEU A 123 22.90 -1.75 -2.65
CA LEU A 123 21.74 -2.35 -2.00
C LEU A 123 22.04 -3.78 -1.53
N ASP A 124 22.76 -4.55 -2.34
CA ASP A 124 23.20 -5.90 -1.99
C ASP A 124 24.17 -5.90 -0.80
N ALA A 125 25.05 -4.89 -0.70
CA ALA A 125 25.90 -4.70 0.49
C ALA A 125 25.07 -4.44 1.74
N GLU A 126 24.03 -3.60 1.64
CA GLU A 126 23.09 -3.36 2.74
C GLU A 126 22.28 -4.61 3.11
N ILE A 127 21.83 -5.40 2.13
CA ILE A 127 21.16 -6.69 2.34
C ILE A 127 22.07 -7.64 3.09
N ARG A 128 23.33 -7.80 2.65
CA ARG A 128 24.33 -8.63 3.33
C ARG A 128 24.52 -8.20 4.78
N LYS A 129 24.67 -6.89 5.02
CA LYS A 129 24.79 -6.32 6.37
C LYS A 129 23.56 -6.66 7.24
N SER A 130 22.35 -6.53 6.69
CA SER A 130 21.11 -6.90 7.38
C SER A 130 21.07 -8.40 7.73
N ARG A 131 21.44 -9.29 6.80
CA ARG A 131 21.50 -10.74 7.08
C ARG A 131 22.47 -11.07 8.21
N VAL A 132 23.70 -10.54 8.15
CA VAL A 132 24.72 -10.73 9.19
C VAL A 132 24.22 -10.21 10.53
N GLY A 133 23.57 -9.04 10.54
CA GLY A 133 22.93 -8.48 11.74
C GLY A 133 21.90 -9.41 12.34
N LEU A 134 20.95 -9.90 11.53
CA LEU A 134 19.89 -10.84 11.98
C LEU A 134 20.47 -12.15 12.50
N LEU A 135 21.47 -12.73 11.82
CA LEU A 135 22.16 -13.94 12.28
C LEU A 135 22.85 -13.71 13.63
N ALA A 136 23.57 -12.60 13.78
CA ALA A 136 24.26 -12.26 15.03
C ALA A 136 23.29 -12.07 16.21
N ILE A 137 22.11 -11.49 15.96
CA ILE A 137 21.04 -11.38 16.95
C ILE A 137 20.50 -12.76 17.32
N THR A 138 20.24 -13.60 16.30
CA THR A 138 19.68 -14.93 16.46
C THR A 138 20.55 -15.80 17.39
N MET A 139 21.87 -15.64 17.32
CA MET A 139 22.83 -16.34 18.18
C MET A 139 22.84 -15.84 19.64
N LYS A 140 22.18 -14.71 19.95
CA LYS A 140 22.25 -14.04 21.26
C LYS A 140 20.85 -13.82 21.84
N GLU A 141 20.36 -14.74 22.67
CA GLU A 141 19.00 -14.69 23.26
C GLU A 141 18.67 -13.33 23.91
N HIS A 142 19.59 -12.80 24.72
CA HIS A 142 19.42 -11.52 25.40
C HIS A 142 19.21 -10.36 24.41
N ARG A 143 19.75 -10.46 23.20
CA ARG A 143 19.59 -9.43 22.16
C ARG A 143 18.19 -9.46 21.55
N ILE A 144 17.54 -10.63 21.49
CA ILE A 144 16.14 -10.78 21.07
C ILE A 144 15.21 -10.07 22.07
N ASN A 145 15.46 -10.23 23.38
CA ASN A 145 14.70 -9.51 24.42
C ASN A 145 14.78 -7.99 24.26
N TRP A 146 15.96 -7.49 23.92
CA TRP A 146 16.16 -6.07 23.68
C TRP A 146 15.51 -5.61 22.37
N LEU A 147 15.59 -6.43 21.30
CA LEU A 147 14.91 -6.14 20.05
C LEU A 147 13.40 -6.09 20.18
N GLN A 148 12.81 -6.95 21.00
CA GLN A 148 11.37 -6.88 21.30
C GLN A 148 10.97 -5.51 21.85
N LYS A 149 11.83 -4.88 22.69
CA LYS A 149 11.59 -3.55 23.25
C LYS A 149 11.81 -2.41 22.24
N GLU A 150 12.73 -2.60 21.29
CA GLU A 150 13.06 -1.57 20.29
C GLU A 150 12.34 -1.70 18.95
N PHE A 151 11.65 -2.83 18.73
CA PHE A 151 11.13 -3.19 17.42
C PHE A 151 10.23 -2.11 16.86
N ASP A 152 9.28 -1.60 17.64
CA ASP A 152 8.34 -0.59 17.18
C ASP A 152 9.04 0.69 16.72
N THR A 153 10.04 1.18 17.45
CA THR A 153 10.81 2.37 17.05
C THR A 153 11.62 2.14 15.78
N ARG A 154 12.17 0.93 15.60
CA ARG A 154 12.91 0.58 14.37
C ARG A 154 11.95 0.42 13.20
N ALA A 155 10.84 -0.26 13.41
CA ALA A 155 9.81 -0.49 12.43
C ALA A 155 9.20 0.84 11.97
N GLU A 156 8.96 1.80 12.87
CA GLU A 156 8.51 3.16 12.54
C GLU A 156 9.48 3.88 11.60
N LYS A 157 10.79 3.89 11.93
CA LYS A 157 11.80 4.52 11.08
C LYS A 157 11.87 3.88 9.69
N ILE A 158 11.78 2.55 9.62
CA ILE A 158 11.80 1.82 8.34
C ILE A 158 10.49 2.06 7.58
N SER A 159 9.34 2.07 8.26
CA SER A 159 8.03 2.35 7.66
C SER A 159 7.99 3.73 7.01
N ALA A 160 8.55 4.75 7.68
CA ALA A 160 8.68 6.09 7.12
C ALA A 160 9.58 6.13 5.87
N GLN A 161 10.64 5.32 5.82
CA GLN A 161 11.47 5.18 4.62
C GLN A 161 10.70 4.50 3.47
N ILE A 162 9.93 3.46 3.78
CA ILE A 162 9.10 2.76 2.78
C ILE A 162 8.05 3.72 2.23
N ASP A 163 7.34 4.45 3.08
CA ASP A 163 6.33 5.43 2.69
C ASP A 163 6.90 6.48 1.73
N LYS A 164 8.07 7.04 2.06
CA LYS A 164 8.78 7.97 1.16
C LYS A 164 9.09 7.35 -0.21
N HIS A 165 9.55 6.11 -0.25
CA HIS A 165 9.83 5.43 -1.52
C HIS A 165 8.56 5.14 -2.32
N LEU A 166 7.46 4.77 -1.66
CA LEU A 166 6.17 4.58 -2.30
C LEU A 166 5.65 5.89 -2.90
N ASP A 167 5.75 7.01 -2.18
CA ASP A 167 5.33 8.31 -2.70
C ASP A 167 6.15 8.75 -3.93
N ILE A 168 7.47 8.50 -3.93
CA ILE A 168 8.34 8.75 -5.09
C ILE A 168 7.90 7.88 -6.28
N LEU A 169 7.69 6.58 -6.08
CA LEU A 169 7.27 5.68 -7.16
C LEU A 169 5.90 6.06 -7.70
N ARG A 170 4.94 6.31 -6.82
CA ARG A 170 3.58 6.70 -7.18
C ARG A 170 3.56 7.95 -8.04
N THR A 171 4.31 8.99 -7.63
CA THR A 171 4.42 10.25 -8.38
C THR A 171 5.07 10.06 -9.76
N ASN A 172 5.99 9.10 -9.88
CA ASN A 172 6.73 8.89 -11.11
C ASN A 172 6.06 7.93 -12.11
N LEU A 173 5.22 7.01 -11.61
CA LEU A 173 4.61 5.95 -12.43
C LEU A 173 3.18 6.27 -12.82
N LEU A 174 2.44 6.99 -11.97
CA LEU A 174 1.06 7.32 -12.23
C LEU A 174 0.94 8.69 -12.90
N PRO A 175 -0.06 8.89 -13.78
CA PRO A 175 -0.32 10.22 -14.34
C PRO A 175 -0.63 11.22 -13.22
N PRO A 176 -0.31 12.52 -13.40
CA PRO A 176 -0.69 13.55 -12.44
C PRO A 176 -2.21 13.53 -12.23
N LEU A 177 -2.65 13.73 -10.99
CA LEU A 177 -4.07 13.85 -10.71
C LEU A 177 -4.52 15.24 -11.17
N GLU A 178 -5.44 15.30 -12.14
CA GLU A 178 -6.07 16.57 -12.48
C GLU A 178 -6.81 17.13 -11.25
N GLY A 179 -6.74 18.45 -11.05
CA GLY A 179 -7.43 19.09 -9.94
C GLY A 179 -8.96 19.00 -10.09
N PHE A 180 -9.66 18.97 -8.97
CA PHE A 180 -11.12 19.05 -8.91
C PHE A 180 -11.52 20.50 -9.21
N ALA A 181 -11.59 20.86 -10.49
CA ALA A 181 -11.95 22.21 -10.91
C ALA A 181 -13.44 22.44 -10.66
N LEU A 182 -13.79 22.82 -9.42
CA LEU A 182 -15.18 22.97 -8.96
C LEU A 182 -16.00 23.86 -9.88
N GLU A 183 -15.41 24.95 -10.38
CA GLU A 183 -16.03 25.87 -11.34
C GLU A 183 -16.48 25.17 -12.62
N ARG A 184 -15.64 24.25 -13.15
CA ARG A 184 -15.94 23.48 -14.35
C ARG A 184 -17.08 22.50 -14.12
N TRP A 185 -17.18 21.93 -12.92
CA TRP A 185 -18.16 20.89 -12.60
C TRP A 185 -19.50 21.48 -12.20
N ALA A 186 -19.51 22.61 -11.50
CA ALA A 186 -20.70 23.37 -11.19
C ALA A 186 -21.39 23.90 -12.46
N GLN A 187 -20.63 24.14 -13.54
CA GLN A 187 -21.16 24.52 -14.86
C GLN A 187 -21.54 23.33 -15.75
N SER A 188 -21.32 22.09 -15.29
CA SER A 188 -21.63 20.90 -16.07
C SER A 188 -23.14 20.68 -16.17
N SER A 189 -23.60 20.14 -17.30
CA SER A 189 -24.98 19.66 -17.45
C SER A 189 -25.20 18.28 -16.83
N ILE A 190 -24.14 17.64 -16.32
CA ILE A 190 -24.16 16.29 -15.74
C ILE A 190 -24.50 16.42 -14.24
N PRO A 191 -25.67 15.98 -13.79
CA PRO A 191 -26.14 16.18 -12.41
C PRO A 191 -25.18 15.69 -11.32
N GLU A 192 -24.47 14.59 -11.56
CA GLU A 192 -23.49 14.01 -10.64
C GLU A 192 -22.30 14.94 -10.40
N GLN A 193 -21.85 15.64 -11.44
CA GLN A 193 -20.73 16.58 -11.35
C GLN A 193 -21.11 17.82 -10.55
N VAL A 194 -22.33 18.32 -10.77
CA VAL A 194 -22.89 19.47 -10.03
C VAL A 194 -23.07 19.09 -8.56
N ALA A 195 -23.63 17.92 -8.28
CA ALA A 195 -23.83 17.43 -6.91
C ALA A 195 -22.51 17.32 -6.13
N LEU A 196 -21.46 16.76 -6.74
CA LEU A 196 -20.15 16.71 -6.09
C LEU A 196 -19.57 18.12 -5.88
N ALA A 197 -19.71 19.01 -6.85
CA ALA A 197 -19.22 20.39 -6.73
C ALA A 197 -19.89 21.14 -5.57
N ASP A 198 -21.21 20.99 -5.39
CA ASP A 198 -21.97 21.62 -4.31
C ASP A 198 -21.55 21.09 -2.92
N ILE A 199 -21.34 19.77 -2.81
CA ILE A 199 -20.87 19.14 -1.57
C ILE A 199 -19.45 19.62 -1.23
N VAL A 200 -18.55 19.64 -2.21
CA VAL A 200 -17.17 20.07 -2.01
C VAL A 200 -17.07 21.57 -1.75
N ALA A 201 -17.93 22.39 -2.36
CA ALA A 201 -18.01 23.82 -2.05
C ALA A 201 -18.40 24.08 -0.59
N SER A 202 -19.24 23.21 -0.01
CA SER A 202 -19.72 23.34 1.37
C SER A 202 -18.72 22.81 2.41
N ASN A 203 -18.11 21.66 2.13
CA ASN A 203 -17.34 20.90 3.13
C ASN A 203 -15.83 20.82 2.82
N GLY A 204 -15.39 21.29 1.66
CA GLY A 204 -14.06 21.03 1.12
C GLY A 204 -13.93 19.61 0.55
N LEU A 205 -12.80 19.32 -0.09
CA LEU A 205 -12.53 18.01 -0.67
C LEU A 205 -11.86 17.12 0.38
N CYS A 206 -12.65 16.26 1.01
CA CYS A 206 -12.23 15.30 2.02
C CYS A 206 -12.98 13.96 1.91
N GLU A 207 -12.62 13.00 2.75
CA GLU A 207 -13.26 11.68 2.79
C GLU A 207 -14.77 11.79 3.06
N GLU A 208 -15.17 12.64 4.01
CA GLU A 208 -16.57 12.86 4.39
C GLU A 208 -17.39 13.42 3.23
N SER A 209 -16.86 14.37 2.47
CA SER A 209 -17.53 14.94 1.29
C SER A 209 -17.76 13.90 0.20
N LEU A 210 -16.77 13.05 -0.05
CA LEU A 210 -16.94 11.96 -1.01
C LEU A 210 -17.95 10.92 -0.52
N LEU A 211 -17.96 10.59 0.77
CA LEU A 211 -18.97 9.69 1.35
C LEU A 211 -20.39 10.27 1.21
N GLN A 212 -20.59 11.55 1.52
CA GLN A 212 -21.87 12.23 1.32
C GLN A 212 -22.29 12.20 -0.15
N TYR A 213 -21.36 12.42 -1.07
CA TYR A 213 -21.62 12.29 -2.50
C TYR A 213 -22.07 10.87 -2.87
N PHE A 214 -21.38 9.84 -2.39
CA PHE A 214 -21.77 8.45 -2.66
C PHE A 214 -23.11 8.07 -2.03
N GLU A 215 -23.42 8.57 -0.85
CA GLU A 215 -24.74 8.40 -0.22
C GLU A 215 -25.84 9.07 -1.05
N LEU A 216 -25.61 10.29 -1.53
CA LEU A 216 -26.55 11.02 -2.38
C LEU A 216 -26.82 10.29 -3.71
N ILE A 217 -25.78 9.78 -4.38
CA ILE A 217 -25.91 9.00 -5.61
C ILE A 217 -26.70 7.71 -5.36
N ARG A 218 -26.42 7.02 -4.25
CA ARG A 218 -27.11 5.77 -3.88
C ARG A 218 -28.61 6.00 -3.62
N ASP A 219 -28.93 7.08 -2.93
CA ASP A 219 -30.30 7.36 -2.51
C ASP A 219 -31.12 8.06 -3.62
N THR A 220 -30.47 8.41 -4.74
CA THR A 220 -31.09 9.06 -5.90
C THR A 220 -30.93 8.20 -7.16
N PRO A 221 -31.88 7.30 -7.47
CA PRO A 221 -31.76 6.37 -8.60
C PRO A 221 -31.53 7.03 -9.96
N SER A 222 -31.99 8.27 -10.16
CA SER A 222 -31.77 9.01 -11.41
C SER A 222 -30.33 9.49 -11.60
N LEU A 223 -29.51 9.51 -10.54
CA LEU A 223 -28.07 9.82 -10.57
C LEU A 223 -27.20 8.56 -10.58
N SER A 224 -27.82 7.39 -10.42
CA SER A 224 -27.14 6.11 -10.31
C SER A 224 -26.77 5.61 -11.71
N VAL A 225 -25.57 5.95 -12.18
CA VAL A 225 -24.79 5.00 -12.99
C VAL A 225 -24.60 3.74 -12.14
N ASP A 226 -24.47 2.54 -12.73
CA ASP A 226 -24.19 1.25 -12.06
C ASP A 226 -22.89 1.30 -11.19
N PHE A 227 -22.91 2.11 -10.13
CA PHE A 227 -21.83 2.32 -9.18
C PHE A 227 -21.83 1.20 -8.16
N PHE A 228 -23.01 0.60 -7.92
CA PHE A 228 -23.25 -0.33 -6.83
C PHE A 228 -23.43 -1.75 -7.34
N HIS A 229 -22.30 -2.40 -7.61
CA HIS A 229 -22.18 -3.85 -7.44
C HIS A 229 -21.15 -4.14 -6.34
N ALA A 230 -21.26 -3.49 -5.18
CA ALA A 230 -20.33 -3.73 -4.07
C ALA A 230 -21.05 -4.40 -2.89
N ASP A 231 -21.30 -5.69 -3.02
CA ASP A 231 -21.51 -6.57 -1.87
C ASP A 231 -20.13 -7.00 -1.30
N SER A 232 -20.10 -7.13 0.02
CA SER A 232 -19.17 -7.89 0.87
C SER A 232 -17.79 -8.28 0.32
N SER A 233 -16.74 -7.68 0.88
CA SER A 233 -15.76 -8.43 1.68
C SER A 233 -14.71 -7.50 2.30
N ASP A 234 -14.53 -7.66 3.61
CA ASP A 234 -13.81 -6.71 4.44
C ASP A 234 -12.31 -6.99 4.35
N LEU A 235 -11.61 -6.37 3.38
CA LEU A 235 -10.13 -6.29 3.32
C LEU A 235 -9.51 -5.89 4.68
N PHE A 236 -10.31 -5.32 5.58
CA PHE A 236 -9.88 -4.73 6.83
C PHE A 236 -10.24 -5.57 8.09
N LYS A 237 -11.01 -6.66 7.98
CA LYS A 237 -11.22 -7.62 9.07
C LYS A 237 -10.35 -8.87 8.88
N GLU A 238 -9.04 -8.74 9.13
CA GLU A 238 -8.07 -9.78 9.57
C GLU A 238 -8.18 -11.27 9.11
N ARG A 239 -8.95 -11.63 8.06
CA ARG A 239 -9.12 -13.02 7.60
C ARG A 239 -8.72 -13.17 6.13
N GLN A 240 -7.40 -13.31 5.97
CA GLN A 240 -6.58 -14.15 5.07
C GLN A 240 -7.03 -14.67 3.67
N GLU A 241 -8.24 -14.47 3.13
CA GLU A 241 -8.62 -15.13 1.86
C GLU A 241 -8.73 -14.22 0.61
N ILE A 242 -8.69 -12.88 0.72
CA ILE A 242 -9.19 -12.00 -0.37
C ILE A 242 -8.10 -11.40 -1.29
N LEU A 243 -6.84 -11.83 -1.22
CA LEU A 243 -5.80 -11.34 -2.15
C LEU A 243 -5.08 -12.46 -2.92
N HIS A 244 -5.80 -13.53 -3.26
CA HIS A 244 -5.60 -14.08 -4.60
C HIS A 244 -6.14 -13.04 -5.59
N CYS A 245 -5.42 -12.31 -6.41
CA CYS A 245 -4.13 -11.67 -6.38
C CYS A 245 -4.49 -10.29 -6.92
N VAL A 246 -4.13 -9.16 -6.26
CA VAL A 246 -4.01 -7.93 -7.07
C VAL A 246 -2.82 -8.22 -7.96
N ILE A 247 -3.09 -8.77 -9.15
CA ILE A 247 -2.09 -9.02 -10.17
C ILE A 247 -1.88 -7.66 -10.81
N ILE A 248 -0.67 -7.14 -10.67
CA ILE A 248 -0.26 -5.96 -11.40
C ILE A 248 0.05 -6.44 -12.83
N ASP A 249 -0.97 -6.41 -13.70
CA ASP A 249 -0.89 -6.77 -15.13
C ASP A 249 -0.13 -5.71 -15.94
#